data_AF-A0A1V2I6Z7-F1
#
_entry.id   AF-A0A1V2I6Z7-F1
#
_cell.length_a   1.000
_cell.length_b   1.000
_cell.length_c   1.000
_cell.angle_alpha   90.00
_cell.angle_beta   90.00
_cell.angle_gamma   90.00
#
_symmetry.space_group_name_H-M   'P 1'
#
loop_
_entity.id
_entity.type
_entity.pdbx_description
1 polymer ?
#
loop_
_entity_poly.entity_id
_entity_poly.type
_entity_poly.pdbx_seq_one_letter_code
_entity_poly.pdbx_strand_id
1 'polypeptide(L)'
;MGRAVGARFEAIGIHTVDQLVGADPVEVFARMEEYAGRPEDPCLLDTVLSAVDQAEGRPARPWWNYTERRRALLRDRRDPRGHVSPVVSE
;
A
#
# COMPACT_ATOMS: atom_id res chain seq x y z
N MET A 1 10.34 -9.44 -1.19
CA MET A 1 10.45 -8.05 -0.70
C MET A 1 11.88 -7.81 -0.22
N GLY A 2 12.48 -6.65 -0.50
CA GLY A 2 13.85 -6.33 -0.08
C GLY A 2 13.92 -5.51 1.21
N ARG A 3 15.09 -5.45 1.86
CA ARG A 3 15.30 -4.71 3.14
C ARG A 3 14.83 -3.24 3.10
N ALA A 4 15.01 -2.56 1.96
CA ALA A 4 14.62 -1.16 1.78
C ALA A 4 13.10 -0.92 1.83
N VAL A 5 12.29 -1.96 1.57
CA VAL A 5 10.84 -1.90 1.68
C VAL A 5 10.41 -2.13 3.12
N GLY A 6 11.03 -3.07 3.82
CA GLY A 6 10.77 -3.31 5.26
C GLY A 6 10.97 -2.05 6.09
N ALA A 7 12.07 -1.32 5.87
CA ALA A 7 12.34 -0.05 6.54
C ALA A 7 11.26 1.03 6.30
N ARG A 8 10.60 1.02 5.13
CA ARG A 8 9.49 1.96 4.84
C ARG A 8 8.24 1.62 5.63
N PHE A 9 7.94 0.33 5.83
CA PHE A 9 6.84 -0.09 6.69
C PHE A 9 7.12 0.26 8.16
N GLU A 10 8.33 -0.03 8.64
CA GLU A 10 8.74 0.29 10.01
C GLU A 10 8.66 1.79 10.30
N ALA A 11 9.06 2.63 9.34
CA ALA A 11 9.00 4.07 9.43
C ALA A 11 7.58 4.62 9.69
N ILE A 12 6.54 3.94 9.19
CA ILE A 12 5.14 4.31 9.41
C ILE A 12 4.48 3.51 10.54
N GLY A 13 5.25 2.76 11.34
CA GLY A 13 4.77 1.99 12.49
C GLY A 13 4.20 0.60 12.16
N ILE A 14 4.49 0.07 10.97
CA ILE A 14 4.12 -1.29 10.57
C ILE A 14 5.35 -2.19 10.71
N HIS A 15 5.33 -3.05 11.72
CA HIS A 15 6.44 -3.92 12.11
C HIS A 15 6.19 -5.40 11.79
N THR A 16 4.93 -5.80 11.57
CA THR A 16 4.57 -7.18 11.25
C THR A 16 3.67 -7.27 10.02
N VAL A 17 3.70 -8.43 9.35
CA VAL A 17 2.82 -8.71 8.20
C VAL A 17 1.34 -8.72 8.63
N ASP A 18 1.03 -9.19 9.84
CA ASP A 18 -0.35 -9.26 10.35
C ASP A 18 -1.01 -7.88 10.47
N GLN A 19 -0.24 -6.81 10.70
CA GLN A 19 -0.75 -5.44 10.71
C GLN A 19 -1.23 -4.95 9.34
N LEU A 20 -0.93 -5.67 8.25
CA LEU A 20 -1.39 -5.37 6.90
C LEU A 20 -2.70 -6.09 6.54
N VAL A 21 -3.17 -7.01 7.38
CA VAL A 21 -4.45 -7.71 7.14
C VAL A 21 -5.60 -6.70 7.18
N GLY A 22 -6.34 -6.60 6.08
CA GLY A 22 -7.46 -5.66 5.94
C GLY A 22 -7.06 -4.20 5.78
N ALA A 23 -5.77 -3.87 5.72
CA ALA A 23 -5.30 -2.51 5.49
C ALA A 23 -5.63 -2.03 4.07
N ASP A 24 -6.04 -0.77 3.92
CA ASP A 24 -6.14 -0.16 2.60
C ASP A 24 -4.72 0.14 2.06
N PRO A 25 -4.29 -0.50 0.96
CA PRO A 25 -2.97 -0.28 0.39
C PRO A 25 -2.74 1.17 -0.07
N VAL A 26 -3.79 1.91 -0.43
CA VAL A 26 -3.69 3.31 -0.83
C VAL A 26 -3.38 4.19 0.38
N GLU A 27 -4.01 3.93 1.52
CA GLU A 27 -3.74 4.65 2.78
C GLU A 27 -2.35 4.35 3.32
N VAL A 28 -1.93 3.08 3.28
CA VAL A 28 -0.57 2.68 3.67
C VAL A 28 0.47 3.38 2.81
N PHE A 29 0.25 3.46 1.49
CA PHE A 29 1.13 4.19 0.59
C PHE A 29 1.12 5.71 0.87
N ALA A 30 -0.05 6.31 1.14
CA ALA A 30 -0.14 7.73 1.49
C ALA A 30 0.63 8.06 2.77
N ARG A 31 0.57 7.21 3.80
CA ARG A 31 1.37 7.34 5.03
C ARG A 31 2.87 7.29 4.75
N MET A 32 3.31 6.47 3.79
CA MET A 32 4.72 6.45 3.36
C MET A 32 5.14 7.74 2.66
N GLU A 33 4.29 8.30 1.79
CA GLU A 33 4.53 9.60 1.13
C GLU A 33 4.61 10.74 2.17
N GLU A 34 3.68 10.74 3.14
CA GLU A 34 3.65 11.71 4.24
C GLU A 34 4.92 11.62 5.10
N TYR A 35 5.30 10.42 5.54
CA TYR A 35 6.53 10.20 6.31
C TYR A 35 7.77 10.64 5.53
N ALA A 36 7.82 10.36 4.22
CA ALA A 36 8.93 10.78 3.36
C ALA A 36 8.97 12.29 3.09
N GLY A 37 7.87 13.02 3.35
CA GLY A 37 7.72 14.44 3.06
C GLY A 37 7.72 14.78 1.56
N ARG A 38 7.51 13.77 0.69
CA ARG A 38 7.53 13.92 -0.77
C ARG A 38 6.73 12.80 -1.44
N PRO A 39 6.24 13.01 -2.68
CA PRO A 39 5.68 11.93 -3.47
C PRO A 39 6.71 10.80 -3.65
N GLU A 40 6.29 9.57 -3.40
CA GLU A 40 7.11 8.38 -3.63
C GLU A 40 6.82 7.79 -5.02
N ASP A 41 7.76 7.00 -5.54
CA ASP A 41 7.57 6.33 -6.81
C ASP A 41 6.34 5.40 -6.75
N PRO A 42 5.41 5.47 -7.70
CA PRO A 42 4.15 4.75 -7.59
C PRO A 42 4.33 3.23 -7.68
N CYS A 43 5.48 2.70 -8.14
CA CYS A 43 5.78 1.27 -8.07
C CYS A 43 5.89 0.75 -6.62
N LEU A 44 6.08 1.65 -5.64
CA LEU A 44 5.99 1.30 -4.22
C LEU A 44 4.58 0.83 -3.85
N LEU A 45 3.52 1.37 -4.47
CA LEU A 45 2.16 0.88 -4.25
C LEU A 45 1.96 -0.54 -4.79
N ASP A 46 2.65 -0.97 -5.85
CA ASP A 46 2.62 -2.39 -6.29
C ASP A 46 3.19 -3.32 -5.20
N THR A 47 4.20 -2.83 -4.47
CA THR A 47 4.81 -3.53 -3.34
C THR A 47 3.87 -3.59 -2.14
N VAL A 48 3.21 -2.48 -1.80
CA VAL A 48 2.21 -2.44 -0.72
C VAL A 48 1.04 -3.38 -1.03
N LEU A 49 0.51 -3.34 -2.25
CA LEU A 49 -0.55 -4.25 -2.72
C LEU A 49 -0.16 -5.72 -2.54
N SER A 50 1.06 -6.07 -2.96
CA SER A 50 1.57 -7.44 -2.81
C SER A 50 1.78 -7.83 -1.35
N ALA A 51 2.18 -6.90 -0.49
CA ALA A 51 2.34 -7.15 0.95
C ALA A 51 0.99 -7.39 1.64
N VAL A 52 -0.02 -6.58 1.34
CA VAL A 52 -1.39 -6.75 1.85
C VAL A 52 -1.99 -8.08 1.36
N ASP A 53 -1.93 -8.36 0.06
CA ASP A 53 -2.42 -9.63 -0.50
C ASP A 53 -1.75 -10.85 0.18
N GLN A 54 -0.43 -10.79 0.44
CA GLN A 54 0.29 -11.85 1.16
C GLN A 54 -0.13 -11.97 2.63
N ALA A 55 -0.35 -10.84 3.31
CA ALA A 55 -0.88 -10.82 4.68
C ALA A 55 -2.27 -11.48 4.76
N GLU A 56 -3.10 -11.30 3.74
CA GLU A 56 -4.39 -11.99 3.58
C GLU A 56 -4.28 -13.48 3.22
N GLY A 57 -3.06 -14.04 3.18
CA GLY A 57 -2.83 -15.46 2.87
C GLY A 57 -2.86 -15.78 1.37
N ARG A 58 -2.84 -14.78 0.48
CA ARG A 58 -2.74 -15.03 -0.97
C ARG A 58 -1.31 -15.43 -1.34
N PRO A 59 -1.12 -16.29 -2.35
CA PRO A 59 0.21 -16.69 -2.78
C PRO A 59 1.01 -15.48 -3.30
N ALA A 60 2.32 -15.49 -3.05
CA ALA A 60 3.22 -14.49 -3.61
C ALA A 60 3.12 -14.46 -5.14
N ARG A 61 2.99 -13.25 -5.69
CA ARG A 61 2.93 -12.99 -7.13
C ARG A 61 4.04 -12.02 -7.52
N PRO A 62 4.58 -12.11 -8.75
CA PRO A 62 5.45 -11.07 -9.27
C PRO A 62 4.80 -9.69 -9.19
N TRP A 63 5.55 -8.68 -8.78
CA TRP A 63 5.04 -7.33 -8.47
C TRP A 63 4.31 -6.69 -9.66
N TRP A 64 4.71 -7.00 -10.90
CA TRP A 64 4.06 -6.45 -12.10
C TRP A 64 2.59 -6.88 -12.26
N ASN A 65 2.14 -7.96 -11.61
CA ASN A 65 0.71 -8.34 -11.59
C ASN A 65 -0.16 -7.28 -10.92
N TYR A 66 0.41 -6.44 -10.06
CA TYR A 66 -0.34 -5.40 -9.35
C TYR A 66 -0.40 -4.07 -10.13
N THR A 67 0.34 -3.95 -11.23
CA THR A 67 0.48 -2.70 -12.00
C THR A 67 -0.87 -2.15 -12.46
N GLU A 68 -1.76 -3.01 -12.98
CA GLU A 68 -3.07 -2.60 -13.47
C GLU A 68 -3.98 -2.14 -12.33
N ARG A 69 -4.03 -2.91 -11.23
CA ARG A 69 -4.78 -2.56 -10.01
C ARG A 69 -4.30 -1.23 -9.44
N ARG A 70 -2.98 -1.04 -9.32
CA ARG A 70 -2.37 0.24 -8.91
C ARG A 70 -2.79 1.39 -9.80
N ARG A 71 -2.73 1.24 -11.13
CA ARG A 71 -3.12 2.30 -12.07
C ARG A 71 -4.58 2.69 -11.90
N ALA A 72 -5.47 1.73 -11.64
CA ALA A 72 -6.88 1.99 -11.34
C ALA A 72 -7.03 2.75 -10.00
N LEU A 73 -6.39 2.28 -8.93
CA LEU A 73 -6.43 2.93 -7.61
C LEU A 73 -5.90 4.37 -7.64
N LEU A 74 -4.78 4.62 -8.33
CA LEU A 74 -4.25 5.98 -8.45
C LEU A 74 -5.11 6.89 -9.33
N ARG A 75 -5.86 6.32 -10.28
CA ARG A 75 -6.85 7.08 -11.05
C ARG A 75 -8.03 7.47 -10.17
N ASP A 76 -8.53 6.53 -9.36
CA ASP A 76 -9.62 6.74 -8.42
C ASP A 76 -9.25 7.79 -7.35
N ARG A 77 -8.08 7.64 -6.70
CA ARG A 77 -7.53 8.63 -5.75
C ARG A 77 -7.40 10.06 -6.32
N ARG A 78 -7.27 10.19 -7.65
CA ARG A 78 -7.19 11.50 -8.32
C ARG A 78 -8.55 12.06 -8.73
N ASP A 79 -9.62 11.26 -8.74
CA ASP A 79 -10.97 11.76 -9.01
C ASP A 79 -11.43 12.55 -7.77
N PRO A 80 -11.77 13.85 -7.88
CA PRO A 80 -12.27 14.64 -6.76
C PRO A 80 -13.59 14.11 -6.17
N ARG A 81 -14.25 13.13 -6.83
CA ARG A 81 -15.44 12.44 -6.37
C ARG A 81 -15.16 11.01 -5.88
N GLY A 82 -13.91 10.54 -5.96
CA GLY A 82 -13.49 9.16 -5.76
C GLY A 82 -12.50 9.01 -4.60
N HIS A 83 -12.51 7.82 -4.02
CA HIS A 83 -11.82 7.40 -2.78
C HIS A 83 -12.49 7.82 -1.46
N VAL A 84 -13.59 7.13 -1.13
CA VAL A 84 -14.07 6.98 0.26
C VAL A 84 -13.44 5.71 0.83
N SER A 85 -12.39 5.83 1.65
CA SER A 85 -11.94 4.68 2.44
C SER A 85 -12.91 4.53 3.63
N PRO A 86 -13.58 3.38 3.81
CA PRO A 86 -14.38 3.15 5.00
C PRO A 86 -13.41 2.82 6.13
N VAL A 87 -12.84 3.84 6.76
CA VAL A 87 -12.14 3.66 8.04
C VAL A 87 -13.18 3.15 9.04
N VAL A 88 -13.05 1.89 9.44
CA VAL A 88 -13.64 1.39 10.67
C VAL A 88 -12.86 2.04 11.82
N SER A 89 -13.48 3.05 12.42
CA SER A 89 -13.03 3.61 13.70
C SER A 89 -13.49 2.65 14.80
N GLU A 90 -12.55 2.15 15.61
CA GLU A 90 -12.81 1.73 17.00
C GLU A 90 -12.29 2.81 17.95
#